data_AF-A0A445J682-F1
#
_entry.id   AF-A0A445J682-F1
#
_cell.length_a   1.000
_cell.length_b   1.000
_cell.length_c   1.000
_cell.angle_alpha   90.00
_cell.angle_beta   90.00
_cell.angle_gamma   90.00
#
_symmetry.space_group_name_H-M   'P 1'
#
loop_
_entity.id
_entity.type
_entity.pdbx_description
1 polymer ?
#
loop_
_entity_poly.entity_id
_entity_poly.type
_entity_poly.pdbx_seq_one_letter_code
_entity_poly.pdbx_strand_id
1 'polypeptide(L)'
;MYNISGKFGNAERKDREMGHLYALDFDGVICDSCGETAISALKAAKLRWPPLFDGVDSTIKDWIVDQMITVRPVVETGYETLLLVRLLLETRVPSIRKSSVSEGLTVEDILENWFKLKPIIMEEWNENREELIDLFGKVRDDWLYSSKQSRFADALLRELAGSQGRSVKEASENARTPRADTTLILNSFVEDRLAILKNVVKEPELDNWNLYLVNWGFNTQKEREEAEANPRIQVIELSDFSSKLK
;
A
#
# COMPACT_ATOMS: atom_id res chain seq x y z
N MET A 1 36.16 19.09 66.90
CA MET A 1 35.25 19.97 66.14
C MET A 1 35.43 19.68 64.66
N TYR A 2 34.43 19.10 64.01
CA TYR A 2 33.73 19.61 62.83
C TYR A 2 32.97 18.47 62.16
N ASN A 3 31.66 18.65 62.10
CA ASN A 3 30.68 17.84 61.43
C ASN A 3 30.72 18.21 59.94
N ILE A 4 30.78 17.24 59.01
CA ILE A 4 30.39 17.47 57.61
C ILE A 4 29.63 16.25 57.10
N SER A 5 28.31 16.41 57.10
CA SER A 5 27.34 15.69 56.28
C SER A 5 27.71 15.77 54.79
N GLY A 6 27.96 14.62 54.15
CA GLY A 6 28.16 14.50 52.71
C GLY A 6 26.97 13.80 52.04
N LYS A 7 26.16 14.59 51.35
CA LYS A 7 24.92 14.26 50.65
C LYS A 7 24.99 12.97 49.82
N PHE A 8 23.99 12.09 49.98
CA PHE A 8 23.53 11.22 48.90
C PHE A 8 23.11 12.11 47.73
N GLY A 9 23.97 12.24 46.72
CA GLY A 9 23.61 12.85 45.46
C GLY A 9 22.60 11.95 44.76
N ASN A 10 21.35 12.42 44.67
CA ASN A 10 20.42 11.98 43.64
C ASN A 10 21.14 12.12 42.30
N ALA A 11 21.59 11.00 41.73
CA ALA A 11 21.85 10.97 40.30
C ALA A 11 20.50 11.18 39.64
N GLU A 12 20.26 12.40 39.16
CA GLU A 12 19.18 12.72 38.23
C GLU A 12 19.21 11.65 37.14
N ARG A 13 18.13 10.85 37.07
CA ARG A 13 17.89 10.01 35.90
C ARG A 13 17.79 11.00 34.75
N LYS A 14 18.85 11.09 33.93
CA LYS A 14 18.72 11.68 32.60
C LYS A 14 17.52 10.98 31.96
N ASP A 15 16.50 11.77 31.60
CA ASP A 15 15.41 11.30 30.78
C ASP A 15 16.03 10.58 29.59
N ARG A 16 15.81 9.26 29.53
CA ARG A 16 16.27 8.47 28.40
C ARG A 16 15.51 8.99 27.21
N GLU A 17 16.21 9.61 26.25
CA GLU A 17 15.60 9.92 24.97
C GLU A 17 15.00 8.64 24.40
N MET A 18 13.75 8.72 23.99
CA MET A 18 13.01 7.59 23.41
C MET A 18 13.15 7.72 21.90
N GLY A 19 13.81 6.75 21.27
CA GLY A 19 13.89 6.67 19.83
C GLY A 19 12.62 6.03 19.26
N HIS A 20 12.22 6.41 18.06
CA HIS A 20 11.13 5.76 17.35
C HIS A 20 11.65 5.18 16.04
N LEU A 21 11.39 3.90 15.79
CA LEU A 21 11.67 3.24 14.53
C LEU A 21 10.35 2.89 13.85
N TYR A 22 10.18 3.34 12.62
CA TYR A 22 8.99 3.09 11.81
C TYR A 22 9.34 2.26 10.59
N ALA A 23 8.58 1.17 10.39
CA ALA A 23 8.47 0.46 9.13
C ALA A 23 7.11 0.84 8.53
N LEU A 24 7.14 1.65 7.47
CA LEU A 24 5.95 2.17 6.81
C LEU A 24 5.82 1.49 5.46
N ASP A 25 4.63 1.00 5.13
CA ASP A 25 4.33 0.72 3.73
C ASP A 25 4.36 2.02 2.90
N PHE A 26 4.63 1.89 1.60
CA PHE A 26 4.69 3.05 0.72
C PHE A 26 3.33 3.37 0.11
N ASP A 27 2.65 2.37 -0.46
CA ASP A 27 1.43 2.56 -1.25
C ASP A 27 0.20 2.47 -0.36
N GLY A 28 -0.54 3.57 -0.19
CA GLY A 28 -1.73 3.63 0.67
C GLY A 28 -1.43 4.13 2.09
N VAL A 29 -0.17 4.11 2.52
CA VAL A 29 0.27 4.79 3.75
C VAL A 29 0.93 6.15 3.46
N ILE A 30 1.92 6.20 2.57
CA ILE A 30 2.67 7.42 2.24
C ILE A 30 2.18 8.05 0.92
N CYS A 31 1.87 7.22 -0.07
CA CYS A 31 1.49 7.65 -1.42
C CYS A 31 0.11 7.14 -1.81
N ASP A 32 -0.74 7.99 -2.38
CA ASP A 32 -1.95 7.55 -3.08
C ASP A 32 -1.65 7.24 -4.55
N SER A 33 -1.22 6.01 -4.81
CA SER A 33 -0.91 5.52 -6.16
C SER A 33 -2.13 4.98 -6.91
N CYS A 34 -3.33 5.01 -6.32
CA CYS A 34 -4.50 4.32 -6.87
C CYS A 34 -4.96 4.94 -8.19
N GLY A 35 -5.05 6.26 -8.27
CA GLY A 35 -5.45 6.96 -9.49
C GLY A 35 -4.52 6.69 -10.68
N GLU A 36 -3.20 6.74 -10.46
CA GLU A 36 -2.19 6.46 -11.49
C GLU A 36 -2.22 5.00 -11.94
N THR A 37 -2.41 4.09 -10.99
CA THR A 37 -2.55 2.66 -11.24
C THR A 37 -3.77 2.38 -12.09
N ALA A 38 -4.92 2.99 -11.77
CA ALA A 38 -6.16 2.85 -12.54
C ALA A 38 -6.02 3.37 -13.98
N ILE A 39 -5.39 4.53 -14.16
CA ILE A 39 -5.12 5.09 -15.51
C ILE A 39 -4.19 4.18 -16.32
N SER A 40 -3.14 3.66 -15.68
CA SER A 40 -2.20 2.73 -16.32
C SER A 40 -2.91 1.43 -16.72
N ALA A 41 -3.80 0.92 -15.86
CA ALA A 41 -4.60 -0.27 -16.13
C ALA A 41 -5.58 -0.05 -17.28
N LEU A 42 -6.25 1.11 -17.35
CA LEU A 42 -7.13 1.48 -18.48
C LEU A 42 -6.37 1.50 -19.81
N LYS A 43 -5.15 2.03 -19.83
CA LYS A 43 -4.31 2.04 -21.02
C LYS A 43 -3.88 0.63 -21.43
N ALA A 44 -3.42 -0.16 -20.46
CA ALA A 44 -3.02 -1.54 -20.70
C ALA A 44 -4.20 -2.39 -21.20
N ALA A 45 -5.38 -2.24 -20.60
CA ALA A 45 -6.61 -2.91 -21.03
C ALA A 45 -7.00 -2.51 -22.46
N LYS A 46 -6.89 -1.23 -22.83
CA LYS A 46 -7.12 -0.77 -24.20
C LYS A 46 -6.14 -1.37 -25.20
N LEU A 47 -4.87 -1.55 -24.82
CA LEU A 47 -3.88 -2.21 -25.67
C LEU A 47 -4.15 -3.72 -25.81
N ARG A 48 -4.60 -4.37 -24.73
CA ARG A 48 -4.89 -5.81 -24.72
C ARG A 48 -6.17 -6.16 -25.47
N TRP A 49 -7.22 -5.37 -25.30
CA TRP A 49 -8.55 -5.61 -25.85
C TRP A 49 -9.10 -4.43 -26.67
N PRO A 50 -8.42 -3.95 -27.74
CA PRO A 50 -8.81 -2.74 -28.44
C PRO A 50 -10.30 -2.66 -28.85
N PRO A 51 -10.91 -3.72 -29.42
CA PRO A 51 -12.31 -3.65 -29.87
C PRO A 51 -13.32 -3.36 -28.75
N LEU A 52 -13.00 -3.71 -27.50
CA LEU A 52 -13.90 -3.47 -26.36
C LEU A 52 -13.94 -1.98 -25.98
N PHE A 53 -12.96 -1.19 -26.43
CA PHE A 53 -12.79 0.21 -26.07
C PHE A 53 -13.22 1.20 -27.17
N ASP A 54 -13.64 0.72 -28.34
CA ASP A 54 -13.97 1.58 -29.50
C ASP A 54 -15.17 2.51 -29.26
N GLY A 55 -16.03 2.21 -28.29
CA GLY A 55 -17.18 3.03 -27.89
C GLY A 55 -17.07 3.66 -26.49
N VAL A 56 -15.90 3.59 -25.85
CA VAL A 56 -15.72 4.01 -24.46
C VAL A 56 -15.37 5.50 -24.39
N ASP A 57 -16.34 6.31 -23.96
CA ASP A 57 -16.20 7.76 -23.78
C ASP A 57 -15.45 8.13 -22.49
N SER A 58 -15.34 9.43 -22.18
CA SER A 58 -14.72 9.90 -20.94
C SER A 58 -15.56 9.54 -19.72
N THR A 59 -16.90 9.62 -19.81
CA THR A 59 -17.81 9.32 -18.70
C THR A 59 -17.63 7.91 -18.16
N ILE A 60 -17.50 6.91 -19.05
CA ILE A 60 -17.26 5.52 -18.64
C ILE A 60 -15.85 5.36 -18.08
N LYS A 61 -14.84 6.03 -18.65
CA LYS A 61 -13.46 5.97 -18.12
C LYS A 61 -13.36 6.53 -16.72
N ASP A 62 -13.94 7.70 -16.50
CA ASP A 62 -13.95 8.37 -15.20
C ASP A 62 -14.68 7.49 -14.18
N TRP A 63 -15.83 6.93 -14.54
CA TRP A 63 -16.53 5.96 -13.71
C TRP A 63 -15.67 4.72 -13.37
N ILE A 64 -14.94 4.16 -14.34
CA ILE A 64 -14.03 3.03 -14.08
C ILE A 64 -12.92 3.45 -13.11
N VAL A 65 -12.29 4.62 -13.30
CA VAL A 65 -11.26 5.12 -12.38
C VAL A 65 -11.82 5.26 -10.96
N ASP A 66 -13.02 5.83 -10.82
CA ASP A 66 -13.67 5.96 -9.52
C ASP A 66 -13.95 4.59 -8.88
N GLN A 67 -14.46 3.62 -9.66
CA GLN A 67 -14.69 2.27 -9.14
C GLN A 67 -13.39 1.55 -8.79
N MET A 68 -12.31 1.79 -9.53
CA MET A 68 -10.99 1.22 -9.24
C MET A 68 -10.45 1.65 -7.88
N ILE A 69 -10.80 2.85 -7.39
CA ILE A 69 -10.49 3.26 -6.01
C ILE A 69 -11.22 2.36 -5.02
N THR A 70 -12.51 2.12 -5.25
CA THR A 70 -13.33 1.27 -4.39
C THR A 70 -12.86 -0.19 -4.38
N VAL A 71 -12.53 -0.77 -5.54
CA VAL A 71 -12.08 -2.18 -5.66
C VAL A 71 -10.59 -2.37 -5.41
N ARG A 72 -9.83 -1.31 -5.14
CA ARG A 72 -8.39 -1.42 -4.82
C ARG A 72 -8.05 -2.42 -3.69
N PRO A 73 -8.85 -2.58 -2.62
CA PRO A 73 -8.55 -3.51 -1.53
C PRO A 73 -8.36 -4.96 -1.99
N VAL A 74 -9.05 -5.40 -3.05
CA VAL A 74 -8.95 -6.80 -3.51
C VAL A 74 -7.71 -7.09 -4.35
N VAL A 75 -6.96 -6.06 -4.75
CA VAL A 75 -5.82 -6.20 -5.65
C VAL A 75 -4.60 -6.70 -4.89
N GLU A 76 -4.22 -7.95 -5.14
CA GLU A 76 -3.00 -8.55 -4.58
C GLU A 76 -1.78 -8.25 -5.45
N THR A 77 -1.96 -8.32 -6.77
CA THR A 77 -0.88 -8.16 -7.75
C THR A 77 -1.27 -7.19 -8.86
N GLY A 78 -0.29 -6.49 -9.45
CA GLY A 78 -0.55 -5.39 -10.37
C GLY A 78 -1.41 -5.75 -11.58
N TYR A 79 -1.27 -6.94 -12.16
CA TYR A 79 -2.02 -7.35 -13.36
C TYR A 79 -3.53 -7.49 -13.09
N GLU A 80 -3.94 -7.72 -11.85
CA GLU A 80 -5.35 -7.86 -11.48
C GLU A 80 -6.13 -6.57 -11.75
N THR A 81 -5.45 -5.42 -11.76
CA THR A 81 -6.04 -4.14 -12.12
C THR A 81 -6.56 -4.10 -13.56
N LEU A 82 -5.91 -4.80 -14.51
CA LEU A 82 -6.41 -4.92 -15.88
C LEU A 82 -7.71 -5.71 -15.93
N LEU A 83 -7.78 -6.79 -15.15
CA LEU A 83 -8.94 -7.65 -15.08
C LEU A 83 -10.13 -6.89 -14.49
N LEU A 84 -9.91 -6.13 -13.42
CA LEU A 84 -10.93 -5.29 -12.81
C LEU A 84 -11.44 -4.22 -13.78
N VAL A 85 -10.55 -3.52 -14.50
CA VAL A 85 -10.95 -2.54 -15.52
C VAL A 85 -11.86 -3.17 -16.57
N ARG A 86 -11.50 -4.34 -17.11
CA ARG A 86 -12.33 -5.00 -18.12
C ARG A 86 -13.65 -5.51 -17.52
N LEU A 87 -13.63 -6.08 -16.32
CA LEU A 87 -14.84 -6.58 -15.67
C LEU A 87 -15.83 -5.44 -15.42
N LEU A 88 -15.36 -4.32 -14.85
CA LEU A 88 -16.14 -3.10 -14.67
C LEU A 88 -16.70 -2.56 -15.99
N LEU A 89 -15.92 -2.63 -17.07
CA LEU A 89 -16.41 -2.23 -18.39
C LEU A 89 -17.53 -3.16 -18.88
N GLU A 90 -17.40 -4.47 -18.71
CA GLU A 90 -18.43 -5.46 -19.06
C GLU A 90 -19.71 -5.27 -18.21
N THR A 91 -19.61 -4.90 -16.92
CA THR A 91 -20.82 -4.60 -16.12
C THR A 91 -21.56 -3.39 -16.68
N ARG A 92 -20.84 -2.35 -17.13
CA ARG A 92 -21.41 -1.09 -17.61
C ARG A 92 -21.90 -1.12 -19.05
N VAL A 93 -21.29 -1.94 -19.90
CA VAL A 93 -21.55 -1.98 -21.35
C VAL A 93 -22.03 -3.38 -21.75
N PRO A 94 -23.36 -3.62 -21.78
CA PRO A 94 -23.93 -4.94 -22.06
C PRO A 94 -23.49 -5.56 -23.39
N SER A 95 -23.24 -4.73 -24.41
CA SER A 95 -22.90 -5.19 -25.75
C SER A 95 -21.52 -5.84 -25.87
N ILE A 96 -20.62 -5.62 -24.90
CA ILE A 96 -19.27 -6.21 -24.91
C ILE A 96 -19.12 -7.39 -23.94
N ARG A 97 -20.17 -7.70 -23.17
CA ARG A 97 -20.13 -8.74 -22.14
C ARG A 97 -19.74 -10.07 -22.77
N LYS A 98 -18.68 -10.66 -22.22
CA LYS A 98 -18.24 -12.01 -22.54
C LYS A 98 -18.32 -12.90 -21.30
N SER A 99 -18.04 -12.34 -20.13
CA SER A 99 -18.02 -13.07 -18.88
C SER A 99 -19.42 -13.42 -18.39
N SER A 100 -19.58 -14.64 -17.89
CA SER A 100 -20.83 -15.13 -17.29
C SER A 100 -21.19 -14.40 -15.98
N VAL A 101 -20.19 -13.77 -15.35
CA VAL A 101 -20.33 -13.12 -14.05
C VAL A 101 -20.58 -11.62 -14.10
N SER A 102 -20.59 -10.98 -15.28
CA SER A 102 -20.68 -9.51 -15.38
C SER A 102 -22.11 -8.95 -15.33
N GLU A 103 -23.13 -9.77 -15.59
CA GLU A 103 -24.51 -9.32 -15.58
C GLU A 103 -25.00 -9.09 -14.14
N GLY A 104 -25.40 -7.85 -13.83
CA GLY A 104 -25.91 -7.48 -12.51
C GLY A 104 -24.84 -7.40 -11.41
N LEU A 105 -23.57 -7.65 -11.72
CA LEU A 105 -22.46 -7.62 -10.77
C LEU A 105 -22.23 -6.21 -10.23
N THR A 106 -22.24 -6.09 -8.90
CA THR A 106 -21.95 -4.85 -8.19
C THR A 106 -20.48 -4.76 -7.77
N VAL A 107 -20.06 -3.58 -7.32
CA VAL A 107 -18.70 -3.36 -6.80
C VAL A 107 -18.52 -4.06 -5.46
N GLU A 108 -19.58 -4.13 -4.66
CA GLU A 108 -19.64 -4.87 -3.40
C GLU A 108 -19.44 -6.38 -3.65
N ASP A 109 -20.09 -6.94 -4.68
CA ASP A 109 -19.89 -8.35 -5.05
C ASP A 109 -18.43 -8.65 -5.44
N ILE A 110 -17.78 -7.70 -6.14
CA ILE A 110 -16.36 -7.81 -6.49
C ILE A 110 -15.51 -7.81 -5.22
N LEU A 111 -15.74 -6.87 -4.31
CA LEU A 111 -15.01 -6.78 -3.04
C LEU A 111 -15.10 -8.07 -2.23
N GLU A 112 -16.26 -8.70 -2.19
CA GLU A 112 -16.49 -9.91 -1.41
C GLU A 112 -16.00 -11.20 -2.10
N ASN A 113 -16.04 -11.25 -3.43
CA ASN A 113 -15.87 -12.50 -4.17
C ASN A 113 -14.74 -12.47 -5.21
N TRP A 114 -13.85 -11.46 -5.20
CA TRP A 114 -12.78 -11.34 -6.20
C TRP A 114 -11.97 -12.62 -6.41
N PHE A 115 -11.60 -13.31 -5.33
CA PHE A 115 -10.86 -14.57 -5.40
C PHE A 115 -11.57 -15.67 -6.21
N LYS A 116 -12.92 -15.67 -6.23
CA LYS A 116 -13.74 -16.59 -7.01
C LYS A 116 -14.01 -16.08 -8.43
N LEU A 117 -14.17 -14.77 -8.61
CA LEU A 117 -14.43 -14.15 -9.91
C LEU A 117 -13.20 -14.20 -10.82
N LYS A 118 -12.01 -13.92 -10.27
CA LYS A 118 -10.73 -13.89 -10.98
C LYS A 118 -10.45 -15.14 -11.83
N PRO A 119 -10.53 -16.38 -11.30
CA PRO A 119 -10.28 -17.57 -12.12
C PRO A 119 -11.30 -17.76 -13.24
N ILE A 120 -12.58 -17.42 -13.00
CA ILE A 120 -13.65 -17.55 -14.00
C ILE A 120 -13.37 -16.62 -15.19
N ILE A 121 -13.13 -15.34 -14.94
CA ILE A 121 -12.89 -14.38 -16.03
C ILE A 121 -11.58 -14.64 -16.76
N MET A 122 -10.53 -15.11 -16.06
CA MET A 122 -9.26 -15.50 -16.69
C MET A 122 -9.47 -16.64 -17.70
N GLU A 123 -10.27 -17.65 -17.34
CA GLU A 123 -10.61 -18.77 -18.20
C GLU A 123 -11.50 -18.33 -19.37
N GLU A 124 -12.62 -17.66 -19.08
CA GLU A 124 -13.59 -17.23 -20.11
C GLU A 124 -13.00 -16.23 -21.10
N TRP A 125 -12.10 -15.37 -20.65
CA TRP A 125 -11.39 -14.44 -21.51
C TRP A 125 -10.20 -15.08 -22.23
N ASN A 126 -9.80 -16.30 -21.84
CA ASN A 126 -8.64 -17.02 -22.36
C ASN A 126 -7.35 -16.21 -22.21
N GLU A 127 -7.11 -15.71 -21.00
CA GLU A 127 -5.97 -14.85 -20.68
C GLU A 127 -4.83 -15.62 -20.01
N ASN A 128 -3.61 -15.13 -20.23
CA ASN A 128 -2.41 -15.65 -19.58
C ASN A 128 -1.89 -14.66 -18.54
N ARG A 129 -1.60 -15.14 -17.34
CA ARG A 129 -1.12 -14.31 -16.23
C ARG A 129 0.18 -13.58 -16.55
N GLU A 130 1.18 -14.26 -17.11
CA GLU A 130 2.50 -13.68 -17.37
C GLU A 130 2.43 -12.60 -18.44
N GLU A 131 1.64 -12.82 -19.50
CA GLU A 131 1.43 -11.80 -20.54
C GLU A 131 0.78 -10.53 -19.98
N LEU A 132 -0.17 -10.66 -19.04
CA LEU A 132 -0.80 -9.50 -18.39
C LEU A 132 0.16 -8.79 -17.44
N ILE A 133 1.02 -9.53 -16.73
CA ILE A 133 2.07 -8.95 -15.87
C ILE A 133 3.04 -8.13 -16.72
N ASP A 134 3.56 -8.71 -17.80
CA ASP A 134 4.52 -8.05 -18.70
C ASP A 134 3.92 -6.80 -19.33
N LEU A 135 2.68 -6.90 -19.82
CA LEU A 135 1.98 -5.77 -20.43
C LEU A 135 1.75 -4.64 -19.42
N PHE A 136 1.24 -4.96 -18.23
CA PHE A 136 0.96 -3.94 -17.23
C PHE A 136 2.23 -3.28 -16.73
N GLY A 137 3.27 -4.08 -16.44
CA GLY A 137 4.58 -3.58 -16.02
C GLY A 137 5.12 -2.58 -17.02
N LYS A 138 5.15 -2.94 -18.31
CA LYS A 138 5.61 -2.04 -19.38
C LYS A 138 4.81 -0.74 -19.45
N VAL A 139 3.47 -0.81 -19.44
CA VAL A 139 2.62 0.40 -19.56
C VAL A 139 2.77 1.31 -18.34
N ARG A 140 2.84 0.73 -17.15
CA ARG A 140 3.04 1.48 -15.90
C ARG A 140 4.41 2.15 -15.90
N ASP A 141 5.46 1.43 -16.29
CA ASP A 141 6.82 1.97 -16.30
C ASP A 141 6.93 3.11 -17.33
N ASP A 142 6.41 2.92 -18.55
CA ASP A 142 6.34 3.96 -19.59
C ASP A 142 5.58 5.20 -19.09
N TRP A 143 4.48 5.01 -18.35
CA TRP A 143 3.72 6.11 -17.75
C TRP A 143 4.52 6.82 -16.67
N LEU A 144 5.17 6.08 -15.77
CA LEU A 144 6.02 6.61 -14.71
C LEU A 144 7.12 7.50 -15.30
N TYR A 145 7.85 7.02 -16.32
CA TYR A 145 8.87 7.80 -17.01
C TYR A 145 8.34 9.08 -17.66
N SER A 146 7.05 9.10 -18.04
CA SER A 146 6.42 10.27 -18.68
C SER A 146 5.73 11.23 -17.70
N SER A 147 5.52 10.84 -16.44
CA SER A 147 4.73 11.61 -15.47
C SER A 147 5.57 12.62 -14.69
N LYS A 148 4.91 13.64 -14.11
CA LYS A 148 5.56 14.59 -13.18
C LYS A 148 6.00 13.91 -11.89
N GLN A 149 5.44 12.75 -11.52
CA GLN A 149 5.86 12.02 -10.33
C GLN A 149 7.24 11.39 -10.49
N SER A 150 7.64 10.88 -11.66
CA SER A 150 9.05 10.44 -11.82
C SER A 150 10.01 11.60 -11.69
N ARG A 151 9.66 12.79 -12.19
CA ARG A 151 10.50 13.99 -11.99
C ARG A 151 10.62 14.38 -10.53
N PHE A 152 9.57 14.18 -9.73
CA PHE A 152 9.59 14.43 -8.30
C PHE A 152 10.35 13.33 -7.54
N ALA A 153 10.12 12.06 -7.86
CA ALA A 153 10.85 10.93 -7.29
C ALA A 153 12.34 10.99 -7.64
N ASP A 154 12.70 11.34 -8.88
CA ASP A 154 14.09 11.57 -9.31
C ASP A 154 14.69 12.79 -8.63
N ALA A 155 13.94 13.88 -8.45
CA ALA A 155 14.42 15.04 -7.70
C ALA A 155 14.67 14.68 -6.22
N LEU A 156 13.74 13.96 -5.60
CA LEU A 156 13.85 13.46 -4.24
C LEU A 156 15.01 12.46 -4.11
N LEU A 157 15.18 11.54 -5.06
CA LEU A 157 16.31 10.60 -5.09
C LEU A 157 17.64 11.34 -5.28
N ARG A 158 17.71 12.39 -6.10
CA ARG A 158 18.92 13.21 -6.27
C ARG A 158 19.25 14.01 -5.01
N GLU A 159 18.23 14.47 -4.30
CA GLU A 159 18.36 15.23 -3.06
C GLU A 159 18.76 14.31 -1.89
N LEU A 160 18.14 13.13 -1.79
CA LEU A 160 18.49 12.07 -0.83
C LEU A 160 19.86 11.43 -1.14
N ALA A 161 20.23 11.29 -2.41
CA ALA A 161 21.54 10.77 -2.84
C ALA A 161 22.65 11.84 -2.82
N GLY A 162 22.43 12.98 -2.14
CA GLY A 162 23.28 14.17 -2.15
C GLY A 162 24.78 13.88 -2.34
N SER A 163 25.32 14.20 -3.52
CA SER A 163 26.75 14.29 -3.88
C SER A 163 27.73 13.20 -3.42
N GLN A 164 27.30 12.05 -2.89
CA GLN A 164 28.07 10.81 -2.80
C GLN A 164 27.11 9.63 -2.80
N GLY A 165 27.12 8.87 -3.89
CA GLY A 165 26.33 7.65 -4.01
C GLY A 165 26.73 6.64 -2.94
N ARG A 166 25.81 6.38 -2.01
CA ARG A 166 25.81 5.14 -1.22
C ARG A 166 24.58 4.33 -1.58
N SER A 167 24.80 3.06 -1.86
CA SER A 167 23.74 2.13 -2.20
C SER A 167 22.90 1.78 -0.96
N VAL A 168 21.61 1.55 -1.17
CA VAL A 168 20.58 1.20 -0.16
C VAL A 168 20.98 -0.03 0.70
N LYS A 169 21.96 -0.83 0.29
CA LYS A 169 22.48 -1.97 1.06
C LYS A 169 23.29 -1.57 2.30
N GLU A 170 23.95 -0.41 2.32
CA GLU A 170 24.83 -0.01 3.44
C GLU A 170 24.07 0.61 4.63
N ALA A 171 22.82 1.02 4.44
CA ALA A 171 21.96 1.53 5.51
C ALA A 171 21.47 0.39 6.45
N SER A 172 21.34 -0.84 5.92
CA SER A 172 20.91 -2.02 6.67
C SER A 172 22.00 -2.57 7.60
N GLU A 173 23.27 -2.55 7.18
CA GLU A 173 24.37 -3.15 7.95
C GLU A 173 24.91 -2.24 9.07
N ASN A 174 24.77 -0.91 8.96
CA ASN A 174 25.24 0.03 9.97
C ASN A 174 24.33 0.15 11.20
N ALA A 175 23.15 -0.47 11.20
CA ALA A 175 22.24 -0.51 12.35
C ALA A 175 22.69 -1.50 13.46
N ARG A 176 23.82 -2.20 13.30
CA ARG A 176 24.23 -3.30 14.19
C ARG A 176 25.28 -2.99 15.26
N THR A 177 25.51 -1.73 15.61
CA THR A 177 26.28 -1.43 16.84
C THR A 177 25.44 -0.63 17.82
N PRO A 178 24.89 -1.27 18.87
CA PRO A 178 24.32 -0.53 19.98
C PRO A 178 25.48 0.22 20.66
N ARG A 179 25.52 1.54 20.50
CA ARG A 179 26.20 2.37 21.51
C ARG A 179 25.43 2.16 22.80
N ALA A 180 26.15 1.80 23.85
CA ALA A 180 25.61 1.51 25.18
C ALA A 180 25.14 2.78 25.90
N ASP A 181 24.21 3.51 25.28
CA ASP A 181 23.32 4.47 25.94
C ASP A 181 21.90 3.95 25.69
N THR A 182 21.20 3.58 26.76
CA THR A 182 19.93 2.84 26.75
C THR A 182 18.77 3.72 26.29
N THR A 183 18.77 4.08 25.01
CA THR A 183 17.63 4.67 24.30
C THR A 183 16.59 3.55 24.16
N LEU A 184 15.41 3.72 24.75
CA LEU A 184 14.27 2.82 24.47
C LEU A 184 13.82 3.14 23.05
N ILE A 185 13.90 2.17 22.14
CA ILE A 185 13.39 2.31 20.77
C ILE A 185 11.99 1.71 20.72
N LEU A 186 10.99 2.55 20.44
CA LEU A 186 9.63 2.12 20.11
C LEU A 186 9.58 1.74 18.64
N ASN A 187 9.37 0.46 18.35
CA ASN A 187 9.25 -0.04 16.99
C ASN A 187 7.78 -0.06 16.56
N SER A 188 7.48 0.49 15.39
CA SER A 188 6.13 0.59 14.84
C SER A 188 6.09 0.10 13.40
N PHE A 189 5.14 -0.78 13.09
CA PHE A 189 4.84 -1.24 11.74
C PHE A 189 3.51 -0.64 11.31
N VAL A 190 3.49 0.11 10.21
CA VAL A 190 2.32 0.88 9.74
C VAL A 190 2.01 0.45 8.31
N GLU A 191 0.78 0.01 8.10
CA GLU A 191 0.38 -0.72 6.89
C GLU A 191 -1.07 -0.39 6.55
N ASP A 192 -1.45 -0.50 5.28
CA ASP A 192 -2.83 -0.30 4.83
C ASP A 192 -3.57 -1.61 4.57
N ARG A 193 -2.85 -2.73 4.43
CA ARG A 193 -3.40 -4.08 4.24
C ARG A 193 -3.48 -4.88 5.55
N LEU A 194 -4.71 -5.17 6.00
CA LEU A 194 -4.94 -6.01 7.18
C LEU A 194 -4.33 -7.42 7.04
N ALA A 195 -4.33 -8.00 5.83
CA ALA A 195 -3.77 -9.33 5.60
C ALA A 195 -2.26 -9.41 5.95
N ILE A 196 -1.51 -8.33 5.69
CA ILE A 196 -0.08 -8.25 6.02
C ILE A 196 0.09 -8.17 7.54
N LEU A 197 -0.68 -7.30 8.21
CA LEU A 197 -0.67 -7.19 9.66
C LEU A 197 -1.02 -8.53 10.36
N LYS A 198 -1.99 -9.28 9.84
CA LYS A 198 -2.32 -10.62 10.34
C LYS A 198 -1.18 -11.62 10.18
N ASN A 199 -0.32 -11.47 9.18
CA ASN A 199 0.88 -12.29 9.04
C ASN A 199 1.95 -11.84 10.03
N VAL A 200 2.17 -10.54 10.20
CA VAL A 200 3.10 -9.98 11.19
C VAL A 200 2.73 -10.40 12.62
N VAL A 201 1.45 -10.46 12.97
CA VAL A 201 0.98 -10.96 14.27
C VAL A 201 1.40 -12.40 14.55
N LYS A 202 1.64 -13.21 13.52
CA LYS A 202 2.07 -14.61 13.68
C LYS A 202 3.59 -14.74 13.88
N GLU A 203 4.35 -13.67 13.72
CA GLU A 203 5.81 -13.66 13.79
C GLU A 203 6.28 -13.29 15.22
N PRO A 204 6.78 -14.25 16.03
CA PRO A 204 7.12 -13.98 17.43
C PRO A 204 8.24 -12.95 17.61
N GLU A 205 9.13 -12.81 16.62
CA GLU A 205 10.20 -11.80 16.63
C GLU A 205 9.65 -10.37 16.60
N LEU A 206 8.41 -10.18 16.15
CA LEU A 206 7.73 -8.90 16.03
C LEU A 206 6.74 -8.63 17.17
N ASP A 207 6.74 -9.46 18.23
CA ASP A 207 5.84 -9.31 19.38
C ASP A 207 6.03 -8.01 20.16
N ASN A 208 7.19 -7.38 20.05
CA ASN A 208 7.49 -6.10 20.68
C ASN A 208 7.21 -4.89 19.77
N TRP A 209 6.67 -5.11 18.56
CA TRP A 209 6.30 -4.03 17.64
C TRP A 209 4.86 -3.60 17.85
N ASN A 210 4.64 -2.28 17.77
CA ASN A 210 3.30 -1.71 17.65
C ASN A 210 2.82 -1.88 16.21
N LEU A 211 1.61 -2.38 16.01
CA LEU A 211 1.06 -2.66 14.68
C LEU A 211 -0.10 -1.71 14.41
N TYR A 212 -0.01 -0.96 13.33
CA TYR A 212 -0.99 0.06 12.96
C TYR A 212 -1.59 -0.23 11.59
N LEU A 213 -2.93 -0.30 11.53
CA LEU A 213 -3.68 -0.21 10.28
C LEU A 213 -4.09 1.24 10.07
N VAL A 214 -3.70 1.84 8.95
CA VAL A 214 -4.11 3.22 8.64
C VAL A 214 -5.56 3.27 8.16
N ASN A 215 -6.35 4.25 8.59
CA ASN A 215 -7.74 4.36 8.14
C ASN A 215 -7.91 5.10 6.79
N TRP A 216 -6.83 5.65 6.24
CA TRP A 216 -6.82 6.44 5.00
C TRP A 216 -6.28 5.69 3.79
N GLY A 217 -5.78 4.46 3.98
CA GLY A 217 -5.27 3.63 2.90
C GLY A 217 -6.35 2.78 2.23
N PHE A 218 -5.96 1.78 1.45
CA PHE A 218 -6.88 1.04 0.57
C PHE A 218 -7.57 -0.13 1.27
N ASN A 219 -8.02 0.05 2.51
CA ASN A 219 -8.79 -0.95 3.26
C ASN A 219 -10.29 -0.63 3.30
N THR A 220 -11.07 -1.69 3.44
CA THR A 220 -12.53 -1.65 3.59
C THR A 220 -12.93 -1.34 5.03
N GLN A 221 -14.18 -0.89 5.22
CA GLN A 221 -14.77 -0.72 6.54
C GLN A 221 -14.76 -2.02 7.35
N LYS A 222 -15.05 -3.15 6.71
CA LYS A 222 -15.02 -4.48 7.31
C LYS A 222 -13.63 -4.85 7.81
N GLU A 223 -12.57 -4.54 7.06
CA GLU A 223 -11.20 -4.77 7.50
C GLU A 223 -10.84 -3.88 8.69
N ARG A 224 -11.30 -2.63 8.75
CA ARG A 224 -11.08 -1.78 9.92
C ARG A 224 -11.76 -2.35 11.17
N GLU A 225 -13.02 -2.74 11.06
CA GLU A 225 -13.76 -3.38 12.17
C GLU A 225 -13.08 -4.67 12.64
N GLU A 226 -12.56 -5.48 11.70
CA GLU A 226 -11.81 -6.69 12.03
C GLU A 226 -10.47 -6.37 12.71
N ALA A 227 -9.78 -5.31 12.28
CA ALA A 227 -8.55 -4.84 12.90
C ALA A 227 -8.80 -4.34 14.33
N GLU A 228 -9.87 -3.56 14.55
CA GLU A 228 -10.28 -3.08 15.88
C GLU A 228 -10.64 -4.23 16.84
N ALA A 229 -11.17 -5.33 16.32
CA ALA A 229 -11.43 -6.54 17.10
C ALA A 229 -10.15 -7.31 17.50
N ASN A 230 -9.00 -7.00 16.90
CA ASN A 230 -7.72 -7.64 17.19
C ASN A 230 -6.91 -6.82 18.20
N PRO A 231 -6.63 -7.34 19.42
CA PRO A 231 -5.93 -6.57 20.45
C PRO A 231 -4.48 -6.21 20.12
N ARG A 232 -3.87 -6.83 19.09
CA ARG A 232 -2.50 -6.49 18.65
C ARG A 232 -2.43 -5.43 17.56
N ILE A 233 -3.55 -5.09 16.92
CA ILE A 233 -3.60 -4.13 15.82
C ILE A 233 -4.38 -2.91 16.28
N GLN A 234 -3.82 -1.72 16.06
CA GLN A 234 -4.51 -0.47 16.30
C GLN A 234 -4.85 0.19 14.97
N VAL A 235 -6.12 0.53 14.75
CA VAL A 235 -6.48 1.44 13.66
C VAL A 235 -6.08 2.86 14.05
N ILE A 236 -5.39 3.57 13.15
CA ILE A 236 -4.89 4.93 13.39
C ILE A 236 -5.37 5.89 12.31
N GLU A 237 -5.66 7.12 12.71
CA GLU A 237 -6.00 8.22 11.82
C GLU A 237 -4.77 9.03 11.40
N LEU A 238 -4.86 9.71 10.24
CA LEU A 238 -3.72 10.45 9.69
C LEU A 238 -3.25 11.57 10.63
N SER A 239 -4.19 12.23 11.31
CA SER A 239 -3.96 13.25 12.34
C SER A 239 -3.13 12.71 13.51
N ASP A 240 -3.52 11.54 14.02
CA ASP A 240 -2.86 10.87 15.13
C ASP A 240 -1.48 10.37 14.74
N PHE A 241 -1.36 9.77 13.55
CA PHE A 241 -0.07 9.31 13.04
C PHE A 241 0.89 10.48 12.81
N SER A 242 0.41 11.56 12.19
CA SER A 242 1.22 12.77 11.98
C SER A 242 1.70 13.40 13.29
N SER A 243 0.94 13.24 14.37
CA SER A 243 1.32 13.73 15.69
C SER A 243 2.39 12.86 16.36
N LYS A 244 2.52 11.59 15.96
CA LYS A 244 3.56 10.67 16.45
C LYS A 244 4.91 10.83 15.75
N LEU A 245 4.95 11.47 14.57
CA LEU A 245 6.17 11.73 13.82
C LEU A 245 6.92 12.99 14.27
N LYS A 246 6.31 13.81 15.14
CA LYS A 246 6.87 15.08 15.65
C LYS A 246 7.57 14.88 16.98
#